data_AF-A0A5K0VSF1-F1
#
_entry.id   AF-A0A5K0VSF1-F1
#
_cell.length_a   1.000
_cell.length_b   1.000
_cell.length_c   1.000
_cell.angle_alpha   90.00
_cell.angle_beta   90.00
_cell.angle_gamma   90.00
#
_symmetry.space_group_name_H-M   'P 1'
#
loop_
_entity.id
_entity.type
_entity.pdbx_description
1 polymer ?
#
loop_
_entity_poly.entity_id
_entity_poly.type
_entity_poly.pdbx_seq_one_letter_code
_entity_poly.pdbx_strand_id
1 'polypeptide(L)' 'IVYDVTDQESFNNVKQWLNEIDRYASDNVNKLLVGNKCDMTAKKVVSYETAK' A
#
# COMPACT_ATOMS: atom_id res chain seq x y z
N ILE A 1 5.00 3.19 3.20
CA ILE A 1 4.60 2.91 1.81
C ILE A 1 3.25 3.55 1.56
N VAL A 2 3.08 4.18 0.39
CA VAL A 2 1.84 4.81 -0.02
C VAL A 2 1.32 4.12 -1.28
N TYR A 3 0.05 3.79 -1.34
CA TYR A 3 -0.63 3.31 -2.55
C TYR A 3 -1.86 4.14 -2.84
N ASP A 4 -2.36 4.14 -4.07
CA ASP A 4 -3.56 4.86 -4.46
C ASP A 4 -4.78 3.94 -4.37
N VAL A 5 -5.81 4.33 -3.62
CA VAL A 5 -7.02 3.50 -3.43
C VAL A 5 -7.86 3.35 -4.70
N THR A 6 -7.60 4.19 -5.70
CA THR A 6 -8.25 4.16 -7.02
C THR A 6 -7.47 3.36 -8.06
N ASP A 7 -6.27 2.86 -7.70
CA ASP A 7 -5.40 2.11 -8.59
C ASP A 7 -4.94 0.79 -7.95
N GLN A 8 -5.49 -0.31 -8.47
CA GLN A 8 -5.18 -1.68 -8.05
C GLN A 8 -3.74 -2.09 -8.36
N GLU A 9 -3.14 -1.54 -9.42
CA GLU A 9 -1.75 -1.82 -9.78
C GLU A 9 -0.79 -1.21 -8.75
N SER A 10 -1.09 0.02 -8.30
CA SER A 10 -0.36 0.65 -7.19
C SER A 10 -0.37 -0.20 -5.92
N PHE A 11 -1.48 -0.88 -5.62
CA PHE A 11 -1.59 -1.77 -4.48
C PHE A 11 -0.79 -3.07 -4.68
N ASN A 12 -0.77 -3.63 -5.89
CA ASN A 12 0.07 -4.81 -6.17
C ASN A 12 1.57 -4.51 -5.99
N ASN A 13 2.01 -3.30 -6.37
CA ASN A 13 3.39 -2.85 -6.20
C ASN A 13 3.81 -2.71 -4.73
N VAL A 14 2.87 -2.49 -3.80
CA VAL A 14 3.15 -2.45 -2.34
C VAL A 14 3.87 -3.70 -1.86
N LYS A 15 3.48 -4.89 -2.35
CA LYS A 15 4.11 -6.15 -1.94
C LYS A 15 5.57 -6.21 -2.36
N GLN A 16 5.89 -5.72 -3.56
CA GLN A 16 7.26 -5.66 -4.04
C GLN A 16 8.09 -4.68 -3.20
N TRP A 17 7.56 -3.49 -2.92
CA TRP A 17 8.23 -2.50 -2.07
C TRP A 17 8.40 -2.98 -0.61
N LEU A 18 7.44 -3.73 -0.06
CA LEU A 18 7.58 -4.35 1.26
C LEU A 18 8.71 -5.38 1.28
N ASN A 19 8.82 -6.22 0.23
CA ASN A 19 9.91 -7.19 0.11
C ASN A 19 11.28 -6.51 -0.06
N GLU A 20 11.34 -5.38 -0.76
CA GLU A 20 12.57 -4.58 -0.84
C GLU A 20 12.96 -4.01 0.53
N ILE A 21 12.00 -3.45 1.27
CA ILE A 21 12.26 -2.98 2.64
C ILE A 21 12.69 -4.15 3.54
N ASP A 22 12.06 -5.31 3.44
CA ASP A 22 12.44 -6.49 4.20
C ASP A 22 13.87 -6.97 3.88
N ARG A 23 14.26 -6.88 2.60
CA ARG A 23 15.58 -7.31 2.12
C ARG A 23 16.70 -6.33 2.46
N TYR A 24 16.42 -5.03 2.51
CA TYR A 24 17.44 -3.99 2.65
C TYR A 24 17.41 -3.28 4.02
N ALA A 25 16.30 -3.32 4.75
CA ALA A 25 16.14 -2.62 6.02
C ALA A 25 16.38 -3.58 7.20
N SER A 26 16.85 -3.02 8.32
CA SER A 26 17.04 -3.77 9.56
C SER A 26 15.70 -4.22 10.16
N ASP A 27 15.68 -5.37 10.85
CA ASP A 27 14.47 -5.99 11.45
C ASP A 27 13.61 -5.05 12.33
N ASN A 28 14.19 -3.95 12.83
CA ASN A 28 13.51 -2.98 13.69
C ASN A 28 12.84 -1.81 12.95
N VAL A 29 12.64 -1.90 11.63
CA VAL A 29 11.98 -0.85 10.86
C VAL A 29 10.46 -0.96 10.95
N ASN A 30 9.82 0.09 11.48
CA ASN A 30 8.37 0.20 11.50
C ASN A 30 7.82 0.42 10.08
N LYS A 31 7.01 -0.53 9.59
CA LYS A 31 6.40 -0.50 8.27
C LYS A 31 4.99 0.10 8.38
N LEU A 32 4.76 1.28 7.78
CA LEU A 32 3.44 1.90 7.69
C LEU A 32 2.93 1.87 6.26
N LEU A 33 1.69 1.43 6.05
CA LEU A 33 1.00 1.49 4.76
C LEU A 33 -0.08 2.59 4.78
N VAL A 34 -0.10 3.44 3.76
CA VAL A 34 -1.05 4.56 3.66
C VAL A 34 -1.78 4.49 2.31
N GLY A 35 -3.10 4.47 2.34
CA GLY A 35 -3.94 4.59 1.15
C GLY A 35 -4.21 6.06 0.83
N ASN A 36 -3.67 6.53 -0.30
CA ASN A 36 -3.85 7.88 -0.84
C ASN A 36 -5.11 7.96 -1.71
N LYS A 37 -5.64 9.17 -1.89
CA LYS A 37 -6.89 9.48 -2.64
C LYS A 37 -8.16 8.85 -2.07
N CYS A 38 -8.25 8.76 -0.75
CA CYS A 38 -9.43 8.22 -0.06
C CYS A 38 -10.71 9.06 -0.25
N ASP A 39 -10.58 10.30 -0.74
CA ASP A 39 -11.66 11.20 -1.14
C ASP A 39 -12.42 10.72 -2.38
N MET A 40 -11.80 9.91 -3.24
CA MET A 40 -12.41 9.39 -4.45
C MET A 40 -13.23 8.11 -4.22
N THR A 41 -14.17 8.14 -3.28
CA THR A 41 -14.97 6.96 -2.85
C THR A 41 -15.72 6.27 -3.99
N ALA A 42 -16.14 7.02 -5.02
CA ALA A 42 -16.85 6.48 -6.18
C ALA A 42 -15.96 5.70 -7.17
N LYS A 43 -14.64 5.95 -7.15
CA LYS A 43 -13.63 5.24 -7.98
C LYS A 43 -12.76 4.31 -7.16
N LYS A 44 -13.15 4.04 -5.92
CA LYS A 44 -12.40 3.18 -5.02
C LYS A 44 -12.44 1.75 -5.55
N VAL A 45 -11.30 1.28 -6.03
CA VAL A 45 -11.13 -0.11 -6.52
C VAL A 45 -10.47 -0.99 -5.46
N VAL A 46 -9.74 -0.39 -4.51
CA VAL A 46 -9.12 -1.11 -3.39
C VAL A 46 -9.94 -0.90 -2.12
N SER A 47 -10.58 -1.96 -1.61
CA SER A 47 -11.34 -1.91 -0.37
C SER A 47 -10.41 -1.82 0.86
N TYR A 48 -10.92 -1.30 1.98
CA TYR A 48 -10.13 -1.21 3.21
C TYR A 48 -9.85 -2.59 3.81
N GLU A 49 -10.76 -3.55 3.63
CA GLU A 49 -10.59 -4.93 4.08
C GLU A 49 -9.49 -5.67 3.31
N THR A 50 -9.35 -5.39 2.01
CA THR A 50 -8.29 -5.98 1.17
C THR A 50 -6.90 -5.43 1.53
N ALA A 51 -6.82 -4.26 2.14
CA ALA A 51 -5.57 -3.61 2.55
C ALA A 51 -5.19 -3.86 4.02
N LYS A 52 -5.99 -4.63 4.76
CA LYS A 52 -5.80 -4.93 6.19
C LYS A 52 -4.90 -6.14 6.40
#